data_AF-A0A4R8REM0-F1
#
_entry.id   AF-A0A4R8REM0-F1
#
_cell.length_a   1.000
_cell.length_b   1.000
_cell.length_c   1.000
_cell.angle_alpha   90.00
_cell.angle_beta   90.00
_cell.angle_gamma   90.00
#
_symmetry.space_group_name_H-M   'P 1'
#
loop_
_entity.id
_entity.type
_entity.pdbx_description
1 polymer ?
#
loop_
_entity_poly.entity_id
_entity_poly.type
_entity_poly.pdbx_seq_one_letter_code
_entity_poly.pdbx_strand_id
1 'polypeptide(L)'
;MTAAFLGLDLEIIKVLFKFAADCHTDYTMRVSATLILSTLVALAAAKDCAFFYTKNTGPNQDLPAANAQSHCNGDIGGFMTDEEKDLPNVDGNPRHRCGICRNARSSTRDYEFDDPVAVKYTIRCGIYSDQKCGAF
;
A
#
# COMPACT_ATOMS: atom_id res chain seq x y z
N MET A 1 9.38 3.31 27.19
CA MET A 1 9.23 1.93 26.69
C MET A 1 8.19 1.26 27.56
N THR A 2 6.94 1.25 27.10
CA THR A 2 5.79 0.72 27.83
C THR A 2 5.15 -0.33 26.94
N ALA A 3 5.25 -1.59 27.35
CA ALA A 3 4.45 -2.67 26.82
C ALA A 3 3.07 -2.60 27.50
N ALA A 4 2.01 -2.46 26.71
CA ALA A 4 0.63 -2.53 27.19
C ALA A 4 -0.14 -3.57 26.38
N PHE A 5 -0.17 -4.77 26.94
CA PHE A 5 -1.28 -5.70 27.10
C PHE A 5 -2.48 -5.68 26.13
N LEU A 6 -2.61 -6.83 25.45
CA LEU A 6 -3.77 -7.74 25.42
C LEU A 6 -5.18 -7.14 25.22
N GLY A 7 -5.72 -7.41 24.04
CA GLY A 7 -7.15 -7.46 23.76
C GLY A 7 -7.46 -8.49 22.67
N LEU A 8 -6.85 -9.69 22.73
CA LEU A 8 -7.32 -10.81 21.90
C LEU A 8 -8.46 -11.49 22.64
N ASP A 9 -9.66 -11.35 22.08
CA ASP A 9 -10.91 -11.95 22.55
C ASP A 9 -10.73 -13.43 22.89
N LEU A 10 -10.98 -13.79 24.15
CA LEU A 10 -10.88 -15.17 24.65
C LEU A 10 -11.80 -16.14 23.87
N GLU A 11 -12.85 -15.61 23.24
CA GLU A 11 -13.78 -16.35 22.39
C GLU A 11 -13.08 -16.92 21.14
N ILE A 12 -12.12 -16.20 20.55
CA ILE A 12 -11.34 -16.66 19.39
C ILE A 12 -10.45 -17.84 19.78
N ILE A 13 -9.86 -17.80 20.98
CA ILE A 13 -9.04 -18.88 21.52
C ILE A 13 -9.88 -20.15 21.73
N LYS A 14 -11.11 -20.02 22.24
CA LYS A 14 -12.01 -21.17 22.40
C LYS A 14 -12.41 -21.80 21.06
N VAL A 15 -12.67 -21.00 20.03
CA VAL A 15 -12.94 -21.51 18.67
C VAL A 15 -11.73 -22.26 18.12
N LEU A 16 -10.52 -21.72 18.28
CA LEU A 16 -9.27 -22.37 17.89
C LEU A 16 -9.04 -23.71 18.60
N PHE A 17 -9.34 -23.80 19.91
CA PHE A 17 -9.21 -25.06 20.65
C PHE A 17 -10.32 -26.08 20.35
N LYS A 18 -11.54 -25.64 20.07
CA LYS A 18 -12.66 -26.51 19.65
C LYS A 18 -12.34 -27.21 18.32
N PHE A 19 -11.79 -26.47 17.35
CA PHE A 19 -11.33 -27.03 16.07
C PHE A 19 -10.16 -28.02 16.22
N ALA A 20 -9.27 -27.81 17.19
CA ALA A 20 -8.14 -28.71 17.44
C ALA A 20 -8.54 -30.05 18.08
N ALA A 21 -9.60 -30.06 18.91
CA ALA A 21 -10.04 -31.27 19.60
C ALA A 21 -10.84 -32.24 18.71
N ASP A 22 -11.58 -31.72 17.71
CA ASP A 22 -12.40 -32.54 16.81
C ASP A 22 -11.59 -33.16 15.65
N CYS A 23 -10.28 -32.87 15.54
CA CYS A 23 -9.36 -33.42 14.52
C CYS A 23 -8.43 -34.52 15.07
N HIS A 24 -8.83 -35.19 16.16
CA HIS A 24 -8.06 -36.27 16.79
C HIS A 24 -8.90 -37.54 16.93
N THR A 25 -9.55 -37.99 15.86
CA THR A 25 -9.95 -39.40 15.80
C THR A 25 -9.85 -39.93 14.38
N ASP A 26 -8.83 -40.77 14.23
CA ASP A 26 -8.81 -42.01 13.47
C ASP A 26 -7.99 -42.06 12.16
N TYR A 27 -7.29 -43.19 12.05
CA TYR A 27 -6.54 -43.74 10.92
C TYR A 27 -5.04 -43.42 10.75
N THR A 28 -4.28 -44.07 11.64
CA THR A 28 -3.10 -44.92 11.38
C THR A 28 -2.51 -45.00 9.95
N MET A 29 -1.21 -44.71 9.90
CA MET A 29 -0.17 -45.19 8.96
C MET A 29 -0.37 -44.95 7.45
N ARG A 30 0.40 -43.99 6.90
CA ARG A 30 1.56 -44.26 6.02
C ARG A 30 2.20 -42.95 5.53
N VAL A 31 3.44 -42.73 5.95
CA VAL A 31 4.58 -42.22 5.17
C VAL A 31 4.30 -41.13 4.11
N SER A 32 4.92 -39.96 4.33
CA SER A 32 5.22 -38.91 3.34
C SER A 32 4.07 -38.01 2.87
N ALA A 33 3.77 -36.99 3.66
CA ALA A 33 3.33 -35.68 3.16
C ALA A 33 3.79 -34.58 4.12
N THR A 34 5.10 -34.55 4.38
CA THR A 34 5.78 -33.35 4.86
C THR A 34 5.42 -32.19 3.93
N LEU A 35 5.08 -31.03 4.52
CA LEU A 35 5.08 -29.70 3.91
C LEU A 35 3.85 -29.26 3.10
N ILE A 36 2.67 -29.16 3.71
CA ILE A 36 1.70 -28.16 3.22
C ILE A 36 0.96 -27.56 4.41
N LEU A 37 1.56 -26.58 5.08
CA LEU A 37 0.82 -25.49 5.73
C LEU A 37 1.77 -24.33 6.03
N SER A 38 2.44 -23.85 4.98
CA SER A 38 3.10 -22.54 4.97
C SER A 38 2.00 -21.49 4.97
N THR A 39 1.42 -21.19 6.14
CA THR A 39 0.52 -20.06 6.29
C THR A 39 1.32 -18.80 5.96
N LEU A 40 1.07 -18.25 4.76
CA LEU A 40 1.58 -16.96 4.34
C LEU A 40 1.07 -15.91 5.34
N VAL A 41 1.83 -15.70 6.41
CA VAL A 41 1.89 -14.39 7.04
C VAL A 41 2.66 -13.54 6.03
N ALA A 42 1.94 -13.07 5.00
CA ALA A 42 2.41 -11.97 4.21
C ALA A 42 2.55 -10.81 5.19
N LEU A 43 3.78 -10.61 5.69
CA LEU A 43 4.23 -9.29 6.10
C LEU A 43 3.94 -8.40 4.89
N ALA A 44 2.79 -7.74 4.90
CA ALA A 44 2.47 -6.68 3.98
C ALA A 44 3.45 -5.56 4.32
N ALA A 45 4.66 -5.64 3.78
CA ALA A 45 5.56 -4.50 3.75
C ALA A 45 4.74 -3.34 3.18
N ALA A 46 4.56 -2.30 3.98
CA ALA A 46 3.86 -1.12 3.55
C ALA A 46 4.59 -0.61 2.30
N LYS A 47 3.86 -0.60 1.17
CA LYS A 47 4.40 -0.26 -0.13
C LYS A 47 4.18 1.24 -0.32
N ASP A 48 5.09 1.93 -0.96
CA ASP A 48 4.87 3.33 -1.33
C ASP A 48 4.39 3.40 -2.79
N CYS A 49 3.64 4.44 -3.13
CA CYS A 49 3.17 4.68 -4.49
C CYS A 49 3.49 6.10 -4.93
N ALA A 50 4.17 6.27 -6.06
CA ALA A 50 4.36 7.56 -6.69
C ALA A 50 3.29 7.81 -7.75
N PHE A 51 2.68 8.98 -7.68
CA PHE A 51 1.77 9.54 -8.66
C PHE A 51 2.57 10.41 -9.60
N PHE A 52 2.69 10.05 -10.87
CA PHE A 52 3.33 10.87 -11.89
C PHE A 52 2.26 11.60 -12.69
N TYR A 53 2.43 12.90 -12.86
CA TYR A 53 1.49 13.76 -13.57
C TYR A 53 2.19 14.97 -14.19
N THR A 54 1.49 15.64 -15.12
CA THR A 54 1.95 16.91 -15.68
C THR A 54 1.22 18.06 -15.01
N LYS A 55 1.97 19.02 -14.47
CA LYS A 55 1.44 20.24 -13.87
C LYS A 55 0.71 21.09 -14.92
N ASN A 56 -0.46 21.57 -14.53
CA ASN A 56 -1.25 22.51 -15.32
C ASN A 56 -0.56 23.88 -15.38
N THR A 57 -0.90 24.68 -16.40
CA THR A 57 -0.45 26.06 -16.53
C THR A 57 -1.60 27.01 -16.22
N GLY A 58 -1.33 28.06 -15.44
CA GLY A 58 -2.30 29.12 -15.14
C GLY A 58 -3.09 28.89 -13.84
N PRO A 59 -4.30 29.47 -13.72
CA PRO A 59 -5.13 29.23 -12.55
C PRO A 59 -5.45 27.73 -12.50
N ASN A 60 -5.27 27.09 -11.34
CA ASN A 60 -5.37 25.64 -11.12
C ASN A 60 -4.10 24.81 -11.38
N GLN A 61 -2.93 25.43 -11.42
CA GLN A 61 -1.65 24.71 -11.51
C GLN A 61 -1.42 23.70 -10.36
N ASP A 62 -2.01 23.92 -9.18
CA ASP A 62 -1.81 23.06 -8.00
C ASP A 62 -2.91 22.00 -7.80
N LEU A 63 -3.99 22.03 -8.62
CA LEU A 63 -5.04 21.00 -8.58
C LEU A 63 -4.49 19.58 -8.74
N PRO A 64 -3.54 19.32 -9.67
CA PRO A 64 -3.07 17.97 -9.86
C PRO A 64 -2.41 17.35 -8.62
N ALA A 65 -1.68 18.17 -7.86
CA ALA A 65 -1.05 17.75 -6.61
C ALA A 65 -2.10 17.47 -5.52
N ALA A 66 -3.10 18.35 -5.39
CA ALA A 66 -4.19 18.18 -4.43
C ALA A 66 -5.04 16.93 -4.73
N ASN A 67 -5.30 16.65 -6.00
CA ASN A 67 -6.07 15.47 -6.41
C ASN A 67 -5.29 14.17 -6.16
N ALA A 68 -3.98 14.16 -6.45
CA ALA A 68 -3.11 13.03 -6.10
C ALA A 68 -3.11 12.75 -4.59
N GLN A 69 -3.05 13.79 -3.77
CA GLN A 69 -3.11 13.68 -2.31
C GLN A 69 -4.48 13.11 -1.85
N SER A 70 -5.58 13.61 -2.40
CA SER A 70 -6.92 13.09 -2.11
C SER A 70 -7.06 11.62 -2.49
N HIS A 71 -6.56 11.22 -3.65
CA HIS A 71 -6.63 9.83 -4.14
C HIS A 71 -5.77 8.89 -3.30
N CYS A 72 -4.57 9.33 -2.89
CA CYS A 72 -3.72 8.59 -1.97
C CYS A 72 -4.43 8.31 -0.64
N ASN A 73 -5.01 9.34 -0.03
CA ASN A 73 -5.61 9.26 1.29
C ASN A 73 -6.95 8.52 1.29
N GLY A 74 -7.73 8.62 0.20
CA GLY A 74 -9.05 8.00 0.09
C GLY A 74 -9.03 6.58 -0.48
N ASP A 75 -8.45 6.41 -1.68
CA ASP A 75 -8.65 5.20 -2.48
C ASP A 75 -7.52 4.18 -2.28
N ILE A 76 -6.27 4.66 -2.32
CA ILE A 76 -5.08 3.81 -2.10
C ILE A 76 -4.94 3.44 -0.61
N GLY A 77 -5.49 4.25 0.29
CA GLY A 77 -5.41 4.06 1.74
C GLY A 77 -4.01 4.28 2.31
N GLY A 78 -3.22 5.13 1.65
CA GLY A 78 -1.93 5.59 2.15
C GLY A 78 -2.03 7.00 2.73
N PHE A 79 -0.88 7.66 2.85
CA PHE A 79 -0.79 9.06 3.28
C PHE A 79 0.24 9.82 2.45
N MET A 80 -0.13 10.98 1.92
CA MET A 80 0.75 11.88 1.18
C MET A 80 0.84 13.23 1.90
N THR A 81 2.05 13.62 2.29
CA THR A 81 2.29 14.91 2.96
C THR A 81 2.36 16.05 1.96
N ASP A 82 2.29 17.29 2.46
CA ASP A 82 2.42 18.48 1.63
C ASP A 82 3.83 18.65 1.04
N GLU A 83 4.85 18.10 1.69
CA GLU A 83 6.23 18.09 1.20
C GLU A 83 6.43 17.07 0.09
N GLU A 84 5.60 16.02 0.03
CA GLU A 84 5.74 14.92 -0.91
C GLU A 84 4.76 14.99 -2.08
N LYS A 85 3.79 15.92 -2.09
CA LYS A 85 2.71 15.95 -3.11
C LYS A 85 3.10 16.56 -4.46
N ASP A 86 4.09 17.44 -4.49
CA ASP A 86 4.50 18.18 -5.69
C ASP A 86 6.02 18.22 -5.82
N LEU A 87 6.64 17.06 -6.04
CA LEU A 87 8.07 16.90 -6.25
C LEU A 87 8.42 16.98 -7.74
N PRO A 88 9.63 17.44 -8.10
CA PRO A 88 10.10 17.41 -9.48
C PRO A 88 10.34 15.98 -9.96
N ASN A 89 9.90 15.68 -11.19
CA ASN A 89 10.30 14.44 -11.85
C ASN A 89 11.76 14.54 -12.37
N VAL A 90 12.41 13.39 -12.56
CA VAL A 90 13.83 13.29 -12.95
C VAL A 90 14.08 13.48 -14.46
N ASP A 91 13.04 13.69 -15.26
CA ASP A 91 13.11 13.76 -16.72
C ASP A 91 13.50 15.13 -17.29
N GLY A 92 13.79 16.11 -16.42
CA GLY A 92 14.23 17.44 -16.81
C GLY A 92 13.11 18.38 -17.28
N ASN A 93 11.86 17.92 -17.38
CA ASN A 93 10.74 18.79 -17.66
C ASN A 93 10.20 19.38 -16.34
N PRO A 94 10.26 20.70 -16.12
CA PRO A 94 9.80 21.31 -14.87
C PRO A 94 8.29 21.14 -14.64
N ARG A 95 7.52 20.82 -15.68
CA ARG A 95 6.09 20.52 -15.58
C ARG A 95 5.81 19.08 -15.20
N HIS A 96 6.73 18.16 -15.38
CA HIS A 96 6.52 16.79 -14.95
C HIS A 96 6.82 16.70 -13.46
N ARG A 97 5.77 16.37 -12.71
CA ARG A 97 5.78 16.37 -11.26
C ARG A 97 5.34 15.01 -10.76
N CYS A 98 5.53 14.82 -9.47
CA CYS A 98 5.16 13.59 -8.83
C CYS A 98 4.81 13.78 -7.36
N GLY A 99 3.92 12.92 -6.88
CA GLY A 99 3.50 12.87 -5.48
C GLY A 99 3.81 11.51 -4.87
N ILE A 100 4.40 11.43 -3.67
CA ILE A 100 4.66 10.15 -2.99
C ILE A 100 3.58 9.87 -1.95
N CYS A 101 2.90 8.74 -2.13
CA CYS A 101 1.91 8.19 -1.22
C CYS A 101 2.56 7.10 -0.38
N ARG A 102 2.73 7.39 0.91
CA ARG A 102 3.37 6.49 1.87
C ARG A 102 2.40 5.47 2.42
N ASN A 103 2.90 4.29 2.74
CA ASN A 103 2.12 3.23 3.37
C ASN A 103 0.84 2.87 2.61
N ALA A 104 0.91 2.85 1.27
CA ALA A 104 -0.18 2.37 0.44
C ALA A 104 -0.54 0.92 0.78
N ARG A 105 -1.81 0.56 0.59
CA ARG A 105 -2.28 -0.83 0.73
C ARG A 105 -1.42 -1.76 -0.14
N SER A 106 -1.00 -2.89 0.42
CA SER A 106 -0.12 -3.85 -0.26
C SER A 106 -0.72 -4.45 -1.54
N SER A 107 -2.06 -4.48 -1.65
CA SER A 107 -2.78 -4.92 -2.84
C SER A 107 -2.76 -3.90 -3.99
N THR A 108 -2.31 -2.66 -3.74
CA THR A 108 -2.28 -1.61 -4.74
C THR A 108 -1.23 -1.92 -5.80
N ARG A 109 -1.71 -2.13 -7.02
CA ARG A 109 -0.89 -2.36 -8.21
C ARG A 109 -0.55 -1.05 -8.89
N ASP A 110 0.30 -1.11 -9.89
CA ASP A 110 0.49 -0.01 -10.81
C ASP A 110 -0.75 0.13 -11.69
N TYR A 111 -1.18 1.37 -11.93
CA TYR A 111 -2.30 1.67 -12.83
C TYR A 111 -2.19 3.10 -13.36
N GLU A 112 -3.01 3.40 -14.36
CA GLU A 112 -3.13 4.73 -14.94
C GLU A 112 -4.60 5.11 -14.96
N PHE A 113 -4.89 6.38 -14.72
CA PHE A 113 -6.24 6.92 -14.86
C PHE A 113 -6.20 8.37 -15.32
N ASP A 114 -7.27 8.78 -15.99
CA ASP A 114 -7.51 10.17 -16.34
C ASP A 114 -8.46 10.76 -15.30
N ASP A 115 -8.01 11.82 -14.63
CA ASP A 115 -8.83 12.56 -13.68
C ASP A 115 -9.78 13.51 -14.43
N PRO A 116 -10.98 13.83 -13.91
CA PRO A 116 -11.93 14.81 -14.46
C PRO A 116 -11.36 16.15 -14.93
N VAL A 117 -10.15 16.55 -14.51
CA VAL A 117 -9.45 17.75 -14.99
C VAL A 117 -8.58 17.49 -16.25
N ALA A 118 -8.78 16.36 -16.93
CA ALA A 118 -8.00 15.90 -18.09
C ALA A 118 -6.49 15.77 -17.80
N VAL A 119 -6.13 15.47 -16.56
CA VAL A 119 -4.77 15.15 -16.16
C VAL A 119 -4.64 13.64 -16.09
N LYS A 120 -3.71 13.10 -16.86
CA LYS A 120 -3.34 11.70 -16.77
C LYS A 120 -2.43 11.48 -15.57
N TYR A 121 -2.81 10.55 -14.71
CA TYR A 121 -1.99 10.05 -13.62
C TYR A 121 -1.43 8.68 -13.98
N THR A 122 -0.13 8.50 -13.78
CA THR A 122 0.52 7.19 -13.81
C THR A 122 0.96 6.86 -12.40
N ILE A 123 0.44 5.78 -11.82
CA ILE A 123 0.74 5.36 -10.45
C ILE A 123 1.69 4.19 -10.53
N ARG A 124 2.86 4.34 -9.91
CA ARG A 124 3.86 3.29 -9.78
C ARG A 124 4.09 3.04 -8.32
N CYS A 125 3.96 1.79 -7.92
CA CYS A 125 4.09 1.43 -6.53
C CYS A 125 5.36 0.59 -6.34
N GLY A 126 6.16 0.94 -5.35
CA GLY A 126 7.45 0.35 -5.06
C GLY A 126 8.02 0.90 -3.76
N ILE A 127 9.33 1.09 -3.72
CA ILE A 127 10.05 1.74 -2.62
C ILE A 127 10.57 3.08 -3.14
N TYR A 128 10.24 4.16 -2.44
CA TYR A 128 10.62 5.52 -2.82
C TYR A 128 11.44 6.20 -1.73
N SER A 129 12.39 7.05 -2.13
CA SER A 129 13.11 7.90 -1.20
C SER A 129 12.24 9.04 -0.72
N ASP A 130 12.55 9.52 0.48
CA ASP A 130 12.05 10.79 0.97
C ASP A 130 12.30 11.89 -0.05
N GLN A 131 11.20 12.53 -0.46
CA GLN A 131 11.19 13.66 -1.38
C GLN A 131 11.82 13.38 -2.76
N LYS A 132 11.86 12.12 -3.21
CA LYS A 132 12.34 11.76 -4.56
C LYS A 132 11.44 10.73 -5.23
N CYS A 133 11.03 11.05 -6.44
CA CYS A 133 10.22 10.15 -7.26
C CYS A 133 11.01 9.18 -8.12
N GLY A 134 12.34 9.14 -7.95
CA GLY A 134 13.16 8.04 -8.43
C GLY A 134 12.94 6.83 -7.54
N ALA A 135 12.53 5.71 -8.13
CA ALA A 135 12.65 4.42 -7.46
C ALA A 135 14.14 4.17 -7.17
N PHE A 136 14.44 3.77 -5.94
CA PHE A 136 15.80 3.35 -5.57
C PHE A 136 16.21 2.06 -6.27
#